data_AF-A0A851YBQ7-F1
#
_entry.id   AF-A0A851YBQ7-F1
#
_cell.length_a   1.000
_cell.length_b   1.000
_cell.length_c   1.000
_cell.angle_alpha   90.00
_cell.angle_beta   90.00
_cell.angle_gamma   90.00
#
_symmetry.space_group_name_H-M   'P 1'
#
loop_
_entity.id
_entity.type
_entity.pdbx_description
1 polymer ?
#
loop_
_entity_poly.entity_id
_entity_poly.type
_entity_poly.pdbx_seq_one_letter_code
_entity_poly.pdbx_strand_id
1 'polypeptide(L)'
;QGQYTKITFQTPFYVGGAPSMYWLVRATGTNRGFQGCVQSLSINGKIIDMRPWPLGKALSGADVGECSSGICDEASCINSGTCTASKADSYICLCPLGFKGHHCEEALTLAIPQFNGSLRSFASTPWPLEPQNYLSFMEFEMTFRPDLETGVLLYSYDTDSKDFLSITIVAGYVEFRFDCGSGTAIIRSEEPVSLGQWHELRVSRTAKNGILQVDKQRPVEGMAEGAFTQIKCSSEIYIGGVPSYDAVKKNSGIIRPFSGSIQKIILNARTIDVKQDFTFGINLVNAAHPCVSSPCANGGTCIPKKDSYECDCPLGFDGQHCQKGNKGTITEAIEIPQFIGRSYLTYDNPDILKRVSGSRTNVFMRFKTTMKDGLLMWRGDSPMRHNSDFISLGLQDGALIFSYNLGSGIASIMVNGSFSDGRWHRVKAVRDGQSGKVTVDDYGARTGKSPGKMRQLNINGDLYVGGMKEIALHTNRQYMRGLVGCISHLTLSTDYHISLVEDAANGKNINTCGTK
;
A
#
# COMPACT_ATOMS: atom_id res chain seq x y z
N GLN A 1 20.82 66.19 3.76
CA GLN A 1 20.47 64.77 3.52
C GLN A 1 20.92 63.98 4.73
N GLY A 2 19.99 63.45 5.53
CA GLY A 2 20.33 62.67 6.74
C GLY A 2 20.68 61.22 6.38
N GLN A 3 21.71 60.65 7.02
CA GLN A 3 22.11 59.25 6.90
C GLN A 3 21.17 58.32 7.69
N TYR A 4 19.90 58.26 7.30
CA TYR A 4 18.99 57.24 7.82
C TYR A 4 19.07 55.98 6.96
N THR A 5 19.66 54.92 7.50
CA THR A 5 19.85 53.63 6.80
C THR A 5 18.70 52.65 7.02
N LYS A 6 17.66 53.03 7.78
CA LYS A 6 16.52 52.18 8.13
C LYS A 6 15.21 52.98 8.11
N ILE A 7 14.14 52.32 7.64
CA ILE A 7 12.77 52.81 7.75
C ILE A 7 12.12 52.11 8.94
N THR A 8 11.56 52.89 9.87
CA THR A 8 10.87 52.38 11.07
C THR A 8 9.40 52.76 10.98
N PHE A 9 8.51 51.78 11.12
CA PHE A 9 7.06 51.99 11.18
C PHE A 9 6.54 51.67 12.59
N GLN A 10 5.67 52.52 13.13
CA GLN A 10 5.00 52.31 14.42
C GLN A 10 3.48 52.06 14.27
N THR A 11 2.97 52.08 13.04
CA THR A 11 1.56 51.88 12.72
C THR A 11 1.35 50.53 12.05
N PRO A 12 0.11 49.99 12.06
CA PRO A 12 -0.24 48.82 11.25
C PRO A 12 0.09 49.04 9.76
N PHE A 13 0.40 47.94 9.08
CA PHE A 13 0.55 47.90 7.63
C PHE A 13 -0.82 47.69 7.00
N TYR A 14 -1.20 48.57 6.07
CA TYR A 14 -2.51 48.55 5.42
C TYR A 14 -2.39 48.16 3.95
N VAL A 15 -3.37 47.40 3.46
CA VAL A 15 -3.45 46.92 2.07
C VAL A 15 -4.82 47.28 1.51
N GLY A 16 -4.85 47.83 0.29
CA GLY A 16 -6.09 48.20 -0.39
C GLY A 16 -6.78 49.48 0.10
N GLY A 17 -6.38 50.03 1.26
CA GLY A 17 -6.90 51.28 1.80
C GLY A 17 -6.49 51.44 3.26
N ALA A 18 -6.80 52.58 3.89
CA ALA A 18 -6.56 52.78 5.33
C ALA A 18 -7.73 53.53 6.00
N PRO A 19 -7.92 53.41 7.32
CA PRO A 19 -9.05 53.99 8.04
C PRO A 19 -9.12 55.53 8.00
N SER A 20 -7.97 56.20 7.84
CA SER A 20 -7.89 57.67 7.75
C SER A 20 -7.13 58.08 6.49
N MET A 21 -7.83 58.70 5.56
CA MET A 21 -7.28 59.12 4.26
C MET A 21 -6.63 60.51 4.28
N TYR A 22 -6.82 61.29 5.34
CA TYR A 22 -6.34 62.68 5.41
C TYR A 22 -4.81 62.81 5.29
N TRP A 23 -4.07 61.91 5.96
CA TRP A 23 -2.60 61.89 5.92
C TRP A 23 -2.03 61.18 4.68
N LEU A 24 -2.82 60.31 4.04
CA LEU A 24 -2.42 59.54 2.85
C LEU A 24 -2.27 60.42 1.61
N VAL A 25 -3.20 61.35 1.37
CA VAL A 25 -3.18 62.22 0.17
C VAL A 25 -1.85 62.95 0.02
N ARG A 26 -1.28 63.42 1.13
CA ARG A 26 -0.01 64.16 1.14
C ARG A 26 1.20 63.29 0.79
N ALA A 27 1.13 61.99 1.09
CA ALA A 27 2.22 61.03 0.90
C ALA A 27 2.08 60.19 -0.38
N THR A 28 0.86 59.85 -0.79
CA THR A 28 0.57 58.92 -1.90
C THR A 28 -0.15 59.56 -3.08
N GLY A 29 -0.66 60.80 -2.92
CA GLY A 29 -1.36 61.51 -3.99
C GLY A 29 -2.77 61.01 -4.30
N THR A 30 -3.32 60.08 -3.50
CA THR A 30 -4.67 59.53 -3.69
C THR A 30 -5.50 59.55 -2.40
N ASN A 31 -6.79 59.85 -2.53
CA ASN A 31 -7.80 59.73 -1.48
C ASN A 31 -8.79 58.58 -1.74
N ARG A 32 -8.49 57.68 -2.70
CA ARG A 32 -9.35 56.53 -3.04
C ARG A 32 -8.67 55.24 -2.60
N GLY A 33 -9.44 54.34 -2.00
CA GLY A 33 -9.03 52.95 -1.78
C GLY A 33 -8.91 52.20 -3.10
N PHE A 34 -8.19 51.08 -3.08
CA PHE A 34 -8.13 50.14 -4.18
C PHE A 34 -9.47 49.42 -4.32
N GLN A 35 -9.99 49.39 -5.54
CA GLN A 35 -11.16 48.61 -5.92
C GLN A 35 -10.71 47.55 -6.92
N GLY A 36 -10.73 46.29 -6.50
CA GLY A 36 -10.24 45.17 -7.30
C GLY A 36 -9.75 44.03 -6.41
N CYS A 37 -9.03 43.09 -7.02
CA CYS A 37 -8.58 41.87 -6.35
C CYS A 37 -7.09 41.87 -6.08
N VAL A 38 -6.70 41.53 -4.85
CA VAL A 38 -5.30 41.30 -4.48
C VAL A 38 -5.11 39.80 -4.29
N GLN A 39 -4.48 39.15 -5.26
CA GLN A 39 -4.32 37.70 -5.25
C GLN A 39 -3.20 37.21 -4.30
N SER A 40 -2.12 37.98 -4.17
CA SER A 40 -0.97 37.59 -3.33
C SER A 40 -0.23 38.82 -2.82
N LEU A 41 0.27 38.73 -1.58
CA LEU A 41 1.11 39.73 -0.94
C LEU A 41 2.38 39.05 -0.43
N SER A 42 3.54 39.50 -0.89
CA SER A 42 4.85 39.03 -0.41
C SER A 42 5.64 40.19 0.18
N ILE A 43 6.11 40.03 1.42
CA ILE A 43 6.93 41.02 2.13
C ILE A 43 8.25 40.34 2.49
N ASN A 44 9.37 40.89 1.99
CA ASN A 44 10.71 40.31 2.17
C ASN A 44 10.80 38.83 1.74
N GLY A 45 10.17 38.48 0.62
CA GLY A 45 10.14 37.12 0.10
C GLY A 45 9.21 36.15 0.85
N LYS A 46 8.50 36.62 1.90
CA LYS A 46 7.52 35.81 2.62
C LYS A 46 6.11 36.18 2.18
N ILE A 47 5.38 35.20 1.65
CA ILE A 47 3.96 35.33 1.36
C ILE A 47 3.19 35.51 2.67
N ILE A 48 2.30 36.50 2.70
CA ILE A 48 1.44 36.83 3.82
C ILE A 48 0.05 36.26 3.55
N ASP A 49 -0.47 35.42 4.46
CA ASP A 49 -1.85 34.99 4.43
C ASP A 49 -2.76 36.16 4.84
N MET A 50 -3.47 36.71 3.87
CA MET A 50 -4.32 37.89 4.04
C MET A 50 -5.70 37.57 4.66
N ARG A 51 -5.98 36.30 4.99
CA ARG A 51 -7.21 35.94 5.71
C ARG A 51 -7.20 36.53 7.13
N PRO A 52 -8.39 36.77 7.73
CA PRO A 52 -8.50 37.15 9.13
C PRO A 52 -7.88 36.12 10.07
N TRP A 53 -7.29 36.58 11.17
CA TRP A 53 -6.90 35.72 12.28
C TRP A 53 -8.13 34.93 12.80
N PRO A 54 -8.02 33.63 13.14
CA PRO A 54 -6.78 32.85 13.33
C PRO A 54 -6.25 32.13 12.09
N LEU A 55 -6.97 32.14 10.96
CA LEU A 55 -6.55 31.40 9.75
C LEU A 55 -5.41 32.10 9.02
N GLY A 56 -5.45 33.43 8.94
CA GLY A 56 -4.38 34.24 8.35
C GLY A 56 -3.77 35.23 9.34
N LYS A 57 -3.12 36.27 8.79
CA LYS A 57 -2.37 37.29 9.53
C LYS A 57 -3.05 38.67 9.55
N ALA A 58 -4.17 38.83 8.86
CA ALA A 58 -4.88 40.10 8.88
C ALA A 58 -5.50 40.34 10.27
N LEU A 59 -5.21 41.51 10.85
CA LEU A 59 -5.73 41.93 12.15
C LEU A 59 -7.22 42.30 12.07
N SER A 60 -7.62 42.98 10.99
CA SER A 60 -8.99 43.37 10.69
C SER A 60 -9.12 43.80 9.22
N GLY A 61 -10.36 43.96 8.73
CA GLY A 61 -10.67 44.47 7.39
C GLY A 61 -12.08 45.08 7.35
N ALA A 62 -12.35 45.91 6.35
CA ALA A 62 -13.65 46.51 6.08
C ALA A 62 -13.94 46.40 4.58
N ASP A 63 -15.16 45.99 4.23
CA ASP A 63 -15.62 45.82 2.84
C ASP A 63 -14.73 44.92 1.97
N VAL A 64 -14.08 43.93 2.59
CA VAL A 64 -13.26 42.92 1.90
C VAL A 64 -14.07 41.64 1.75
N GLY A 65 -14.34 41.25 0.50
CA GLY A 65 -14.96 39.99 0.13
C GLY A 65 -13.99 39.02 -0.54
N GLU A 66 -14.46 37.81 -0.84
CA GLU A 66 -13.71 36.86 -1.65
C GLU A 66 -13.87 37.21 -3.14
N CYS A 67 -12.75 37.36 -3.84
CA CYS A 67 -12.75 37.76 -5.24
C CYS A 67 -13.31 36.68 -6.17
N SER A 68 -13.25 35.43 -5.74
CA SER A 68 -13.77 34.31 -6.51
C SER A 68 -15.27 34.05 -6.31
N SER A 69 -16.00 34.96 -5.66
CA SER A 69 -17.46 34.82 -5.54
C SER A 69 -18.12 34.84 -6.92
N GLY A 70 -18.92 33.82 -7.22
CA GLY A 70 -19.69 33.73 -8.46
C GLY A 70 -19.03 32.96 -9.62
N ILE A 71 -17.72 32.65 -9.57
CA ILE A 71 -17.06 31.87 -10.64
C ILE A 71 -17.75 30.49 -10.82
N CYS A 72 -18.14 29.88 -9.71
CA CYS A 72 -18.76 28.56 -9.72
C CYS A 72 -20.27 28.59 -10.02
N ASP A 73 -20.89 29.76 -10.13
CA ASP A 73 -22.32 29.87 -10.42
C ASP A 73 -22.60 29.56 -11.90
N GLU A 74 -21.64 29.86 -12.79
CA GLU A 74 -21.70 29.56 -14.22
C GLU A 74 -20.92 28.27 -14.60
N ALA A 75 -20.12 27.73 -13.66
CA ALA A 75 -19.31 26.55 -13.91
C ALA A 75 -20.17 25.27 -13.92
N SER A 76 -20.03 24.48 -14.99
CA SER A 76 -20.70 23.18 -15.11
C SER A 76 -19.73 22.04 -14.84
N CYS A 77 -19.75 21.49 -13.61
CA CYS A 77 -19.08 20.23 -13.29
C CYS A 77 -20.13 19.11 -13.28
N ILE A 78 -19.94 18.08 -14.11
CA ILE A 78 -20.88 16.95 -14.21
C ILE A 78 -20.40 15.74 -13.41
N ASN A 79 -21.18 14.65 -13.40
CA ASN A 79 -20.85 13.39 -12.69
C ASN A 79 -20.50 13.58 -11.20
N SER A 80 -21.27 14.43 -10.51
CA SER A 80 -21.06 14.80 -9.09
C SER A 80 -19.75 15.56 -8.83
N GLY A 81 -19.13 16.12 -9.86
CA GLY A 81 -18.00 17.03 -9.72
C GLY A 81 -18.39 18.30 -8.96
N THR A 82 -17.49 18.77 -8.09
CA THR A 82 -17.70 20.01 -7.33
C THR A 82 -16.82 21.12 -7.87
N CYS A 83 -17.40 22.28 -8.21
CA CYS A 83 -16.62 23.44 -8.59
C CYS A 83 -15.90 24.06 -7.38
N THR A 84 -14.62 24.39 -7.53
CA THR A 84 -13.89 25.20 -6.57
C THR A 84 -13.08 26.27 -7.29
N ALA A 85 -13.09 27.48 -6.75
CA ALA A 85 -12.22 28.54 -7.22
C ALA A 85 -10.75 28.18 -6.98
N SER A 86 -9.94 28.26 -8.04
CA SER A 86 -8.50 28.06 -7.99
C SER A 86 -7.74 29.39 -7.96
N LYS A 87 -8.29 30.44 -8.60
CA LYS A 87 -7.81 31.83 -8.59
C LYS A 87 -9.02 32.77 -8.62
N ALA A 88 -8.77 34.08 -8.57
CA ALA A 88 -9.80 35.11 -8.66
C ALA A 88 -10.68 35.00 -9.93
N ASP A 89 -10.11 34.52 -11.05
CA ASP A 89 -10.81 34.43 -12.34
C ASP A 89 -10.83 33.00 -12.91
N SER A 90 -10.49 31.99 -12.12
CA SER A 90 -10.46 30.60 -12.59
C SER A 90 -11.00 29.61 -11.56
N TYR A 91 -11.68 28.58 -12.04
CA TYR A 91 -12.13 27.45 -11.24
C TYR A 91 -11.44 26.15 -11.69
N ILE A 92 -11.57 25.13 -10.87
CA ILE A 92 -11.32 23.73 -11.23
C ILE A 92 -12.54 22.92 -10.80
N CYS A 93 -12.92 21.92 -11.60
CA CYS A 93 -13.82 20.88 -11.14
C CYS A 93 -13.02 19.87 -10.31
N LEU A 94 -13.55 19.50 -9.14
CA LEU A 94 -13.05 18.43 -8.30
C LEU A 94 -13.78 17.15 -8.73
N CYS A 95 -13.18 16.41 -9.65
CA CYS A 95 -13.77 15.22 -10.24
C CYS A 95 -13.63 14.02 -9.31
N PRO A 96 -14.74 13.35 -8.95
CA PRO A 96 -14.69 12.20 -8.07
C PRO A 96 -14.01 11.00 -8.75
N LEU A 97 -13.62 10.01 -7.94
CA LEU A 97 -13.05 8.75 -8.42
C LEU A 97 -13.94 8.13 -9.51
N GLY A 98 -13.33 7.75 -10.64
CA GLY A 98 -14.04 7.22 -11.80
C GLY A 98 -14.30 8.24 -12.91
N PHE A 99 -14.01 9.52 -12.69
CA PHE A 99 -14.19 10.58 -13.69
C PHE A 99 -12.97 11.51 -13.76
N LYS A 100 -12.73 12.07 -14.95
CA LYS A 100 -11.71 13.09 -15.24
C LYS A 100 -12.19 14.04 -16.35
N GLY A 101 -11.36 14.99 -16.73
CA GLY A 101 -11.69 16.01 -17.73
C GLY A 101 -11.86 17.38 -17.07
N HIS A 102 -12.11 18.41 -17.88
CA HIS A 102 -12.24 19.77 -17.35
C HIS A 102 -13.54 19.95 -16.54
N HIS A 103 -14.59 19.22 -16.95
CA HIS A 103 -15.93 19.22 -16.39
C HIS A 103 -16.31 17.87 -15.75
N CYS A 104 -15.34 16.95 -15.57
CA CYS A 104 -15.55 15.58 -15.11
C CYS A 104 -16.37 14.70 -16.07
N GLU A 105 -16.25 14.97 -17.36
CA GLU A 105 -17.02 14.40 -18.46
C GLU A 105 -16.50 13.05 -18.96
N GLU A 106 -15.23 12.74 -18.73
CA GLU A 106 -14.60 11.51 -19.19
C GLU A 106 -14.60 10.44 -18.09
N ALA A 107 -15.11 9.25 -18.41
CA ALA A 107 -14.97 8.09 -17.52
C ALA A 107 -13.50 7.65 -17.40
N LEU A 108 -13.12 7.19 -16.22
CA LEU A 108 -11.77 6.76 -15.88
C LEU A 108 -11.78 5.41 -15.16
N THR A 109 -11.11 4.43 -15.75
CA THR A 109 -10.67 3.23 -15.02
C THR A 109 -9.23 3.44 -14.54
N LEU A 110 -9.08 3.68 -13.25
CA LEU A 110 -7.77 3.93 -12.65
C LEU A 110 -6.92 2.66 -12.69
N ALA A 111 -5.65 2.78 -13.07
CA ALA A 111 -4.69 1.69 -13.10
C ALA A 111 -3.38 2.09 -12.44
N ILE A 112 -2.86 3.28 -12.78
CA ILE A 112 -1.65 3.85 -12.18
C ILE A 112 -1.96 5.31 -11.81
N PRO A 113 -2.29 5.60 -10.55
CA PRO A 113 -2.62 6.94 -10.11
C PRO A 113 -1.51 7.96 -10.40
N GLN A 114 -1.86 8.98 -11.15
CA GLN A 114 -1.10 10.22 -11.31
C GLN A 114 -1.81 11.32 -10.53
N PHE A 115 -1.06 11.98 -9.67
CA PHE A 115 -1.49 13.12 -8.87
C PHE A 115 -0.98 14.41 -9.49
N ASN A 116 -1.82 15.45 -9.49
CA ASN A 116 -1.46 16.78 -9.94
C ASN A 116 -1.78 17.80 -8.83
N GLY A 117 -0.72 18.41 -8.30
CA GLY A 117 -0.84 19.36 -7.21
C GLY A 117 -1.64 20.62 -7.57
N SER A 118 -1.59 21.07 -8.83
CA SER A 118 -2.38 22.21 -9.29
C SER A 118 -3.88 21.91 -9.38
N LEU A 119 -4.24 20.63 -9.50
CA LEU A 119 -5.63 20.17 -9.51
C LEU A 119 -6.10 19.66 -8.15
N ARG A 120 -5.28 19.84 -7.09
CA ARG A 120 -5.56 19.35 -5.73
C ARG A 120 -5.88 17.85 -5.70
N SER A 121 -5.22 17.06 -6.54
CA SER A 121 -5.48 15.62 -6.62
C SER A 121 -5.15 14.92 -5.30
N PHE A 122 -6.02 14.01 -4.87
CA PHE A 122 -5.75 13.10 -3.76
C PHE A 122 -6.64 11.85 -3.86
N ALA A 123 -6.29 10.82 -3.11
CA ALA A 123 -7.13 9.65 -2.89
C ALA A 123 -7.21 9.34 -1.40
N SER A 124 -8.22 8.58 -0.99
CA SER A 124 -8.25 7.99 0.34
C SER A 124 -8.76 6.55 0.33
N THR A 125 -8.31 5.81 1.34
CA THR A 125 -8.69 4.43 1.61
C THR A 125 -8.85 4.25 3.12
N PRO A 126 -9.80 3.43 3.58
CA PRO A 126 -9.86 3.03 4.98
C PRO A 126 -8.63 2.21 5.36
N TRP A 127 -8.38 2.13 6.66
CA TRP A 127 -7.41 1.19 7.20
C TRP A 127 -7.90 -0.25 6.94
N PRO A 128 -7.11 -1.11 6.27
CA PRO A 128 -7.59 -2.40 5.81
C PRO A 128 -7.57 -3.50 6.89
N LEU A 129 -7.00 -3.22 8.05
CA LEU A 129 -6.90 -4.13 9.19
C LEU A 129 -7.54 -3.49 10.42
N GLU A 130 -7.96 -4.29 11.40
CA GLU A 130 -8.52 -3.74 12.65
C GLU A 130 -7.52 -2.83 13.37
N PRO A 131 -7.97 -1.78 14.09
CA PRO A 131 -7.11 -0.78 14.71
C PRO A 131 -5.96 -1.32 15.55
N GLN A 132 -6.19 -2.41 16.28
CA GLN A 132 -5.18 -3.02 17.14
C GLN A 132 -3.92 -3.47 16.37
N ASN A 133 -4.04 -3.77 15.07
CA ASN A 133 -2.95 -4.25 14.24
C ASN A 133 -1.92 -3.17 13.90
N TYR A 134 -2.25 -1.88 14.05
CA TYR A 134 -1.35 -0.78 13.73
C TYR A 134 -1.00 0.15 14.89
N LEU A 135 -1.58 -0.08 16.08
CA LEU A 135 -1.30 0.73 17.28
C LEU A 135 0.19 0.73 17.64
N SER A 136 0.85 -0.43 17.57
CA SER A 136 2.24 -0.60 18.01
C SER A 136 3.20 -0.93 16.88
N PHE A 137 2.71 -1.35 15.71
CA PHE A 137 3.55 -1.73 14.58
C PHE A 137 2.91 -1.33 13.24
N MET A 138 3.67 -0.72 12.36
CA MET A 138 3.23 -0.47 10.97
C MET A 138 4.42 -0.54 10.03
N GLU A 139 4.20 -1.04 8.84
CA GLU A 139 5.17 -1.05 7.75
C GLU A 139 4.47 -0.63 6.46
N PHE A 140 4.96 0.43 5.83
CA PHE A 140 4.54 0.87 4.52
C PHE A 140 5.65 0.63 3.50
N GLU A 141 5.31 0.00 2.39
CA GLU A 141 6.13 0.03 1.17
C GLU A 141 5.41 0.83 0.10
N MET A 142 6.14 1.69 -0.61
CA MET A 142 5.58 2.50 -1.69
C MET A 142 6.51 2.52 -2.90
N THR A 143 5.96 2.40 -4.10
CA THR A 143 6.68 2.70 -5.34
C THR A 143 6.10 3.97 -5.96
N PHE A 144 6.91 5.02 -6.09
CA PHE A 144 6.45 6.34 -6.53
C PHE A 144 7.45 7.00 -7.49
N ARG A 145 6.97 7.96 -8.28
CA ARG A 145 7.76 8.78 -9.21
C ARG A 145 7.41 10.25 -8.99
N PRO A 146 8.28 11.06 -8.35
CA PRO A 146 7.99 12.46 -8.07
C PRO A 146 8.24 13.35 -9.30
N ASP A 147 7.32 14.26 -9.58
CA ASP A 147 7.50 15.30 -10.60
C ASP A 147 7.98 16.63 -9.98
N LEU A 148 7.79 16.79 -8.66
CA LEU A 148 8.22 17.96 -7.88
C LEU A 148 8.99 17.54 -6.62
N GLU A 149 9.85 18.43 -6.13
CA GLU A 149 10.71 18.21 -4.97
C GLU A 149 9.97 18.27 -3.62
N THR A 150 8.69 18.61 -3.60
CA THR A 150 7.92 18.74 -2.36
C THR A 150 6.47 18.35 -2.55
N GLY A 151 5.98 17.47 -1.67
CA GLY A 151 4.60 17.00 -1.69
C GLY A 151 4.33 15.89 -0.68
N VAL A 152 3.07 15.75 -0.26
CA VAL A 152 2.63 14.67 0.64
C VAL A 152 2.33 13.38 -0.12
N LEU A 153 3.03 12.30 0.24
CA LEU A 153 2.77 10.97 -0.32
C LEU A 153 1.64 10.25 0.43
N LEU A 154 1.66 10.32 1.77
CA LEU A 154 0.70 9.64 2.63
C LEU A 154 0.46 10.42 3.93
N TYR A 155 -0.79 10.45 4.41
CA TYR A 155 -1.15 11.07 5.70
C TYR A 155 -2.33 10.37 6.37
N SER A 156 -2.24 10.19 7.68
CA SER A 156 -3.37 9.77 8.52
C SER A 156 -3.20 10.35 9.92
N TYR A 157 -4.31 10.62 10.61
CA TYR A 157 -4.30 11.29 11.91
C TYR A 157 -5.48 10.85 12.79
N ASP A 158 -5.39 11.18 14.08
CA ASP A 158 -6.52 11.07 14.99
C ASP A 158 -7.20 12.42 15.19
N THR A 159 -8.53 12.40 15.21
CA THR A 159 -9.35 13.60 15.45
C THR A 159 -9.24 14.11 16.88
N ASP A 160 -9.09 13.22 17.85
CA ASP A 160 -9.26 13.51 19.27
C ASP A 160 -7.91 13.68 19.99
N SER A 161 -6.81 13.28 19.35
CA SER A 161 -5.45 13.39 19.88
C SER A 161 -4.51 14.17 18.97
N LYS A 162 -3.23 14.22 19.35
CA LYS A 162 -2.16 14.80 18.51
C LYS A 162 -1.57 13.78 17.56
N ASP A 163 -2.04 12.54 17.59
CA ASP A 163 -1.48 11.43 16.85
C ASP A 163 -1.63 11.64 15.35
N PHE A 164 -0.54 11.40 14.64
CA PHE A 164 -0.54 11.37 13.18
C PHE A 164 0.67 10.59 12.68
N LEU A 165 0.59 10.16 11.43
CA LEU A 165 1.72 9.73 10.64
C LEU A 165 1.65 10.38 9.26
N SER A 166 2.82 10.72 8.72
CA SER A 166 2.93 11.35 7.41
C SER A 166 4.21 10.92 6.72
N ILE A 167 4.11 10.68 5.42
CA ILE A 167 5.23 10.48 4.51
C ILE A 167 5.20 11.63 3.51
N THR A 168 6.27 12.41 3.45
CA THR A 168 6.36 13.61 2.62
C THR A 168 7.68 13.65 1.87
N ILE A 169 7.75 14.42 0.79
CA ILE A 169 9.00 14.83 0.16
C ILE A 169 9.19 16.30 0.51
N VAL A 170 10.39 16.68 0.97
CA VAL A 170 10.72 18.06 1.36
C VAL A 170 12.09 18.42 0.80
N ALA A 171 12.12 19.36 -0.15
CA ALA A 171 13.33 19.76 -0.88
C ALA A 171 14.09 18.56 -1.49
N GLY A 172 13.35 17.61 -2.05
CA GLY A 172 13.89 16.41 -2.69
C GLY A 172 14.16 15.23 -1.76
N TYR A 173 14.07 15.36 -0.44
CA TYR A 173 14.31 14.24 0.48
C TYR A 173 13.00 13.68 1.02
N VAL A 174 12.94 12.37 1.22
CA VAL A 174 11.75 11.74 1.81
C VAL A 174 11.84 11.86 3.32
N GLU A 175 10.76 12.32 3.95
CA GLU A 175 10.60 12.39 5.39
C GLU A 175 9.42 11.54 5.86
N PHE A 176 9.69 10.66 6.83
CA PHE A 176 8.68 9.97 7.62
C PHE A 176 8.57 10.64 8.98
N ARG A 177 7.37 11.11 9.31
CA ARG A 177 7.06 11.74 10.60
C ARG A 177 5.90 11.04 11.26
N PHE A 178 5.97 10.90 12.57
CA PHE A 178 4.84 10.40 13.36
C PHE A 178 4.89 10.96 14.78
N ASP A 179 3.72 11.08 15.39
CA ASP A 179 3.55 11.49 16.79
C ASP A 179 2.64 10.48 17.49
N CYS A 180 3.08 9.98 18.65
CA CYS A 180 2.31 9.05 19.49
C CYS A 180 1.62 9.77 20.67
N GLY A 181 1.57 11.10 20.66
CA GLY A 181 0.89 11.95 21.64
C GLY A 181 1.82 12.80 22.50
N SER A 182 3.14 12.52 22.50
CA SER A 182 4.14 13.20 23.34
C SER A 182 5.32 13.81 22.59
N GLY A 183 5.28 13.86 21.26
CA GLY A 183 6.31 14.50 20.46
C GLY A 183 6.57 13.76 19.16
N THR A 184 7.02 14.53 18.17
CA THR A 184 7.09 14.09 16.77
C THR A 184 8.47 13.51 16.46
N ALA A 185 8.51 12.26 15.98
CA ALA A 185 9.69 11.73 15.30
C ALA A 185 9.79 12.33 13.89
N ILE A 186 11.00 12.68 13.46
CA ILE A 186 11.28 13.12 12.09
C ILE A 186 12.46 12.30 11.57
N ILE A 187 12.21 11.47 10.57
CA ILE A 187 13.22 10.59 9.96
C ILE A 187 13.31 10.98 8.49
N ARG A 188 14.51 11.31 8.02
CA ARG A 188 14.75 11.84 6.67
C ARG A 188 15.73 10.95 5.93
N SER A 189 15.52 10.76 4.63
CA SER A 189 16.46 10.02 3.77
C SER A 189 17.84 10.68 3.76
N GLU A 190 18.91 9.89 3.57
CA GLU A 190 20.27 10.44 3.48
C GLU A 190 20.48 11.25 2.19
N GLU A 191 19.88 10.78 1.10
CA GLU A 191 20.04 11.37 -0.23
C GLU A 191 18.68 11.81 -0.80
N PRO A 192 18.66 12.84 -1.66
CA PRO A 192 17.44 13.26 -2.34
C PRO A 192 17.01 12.24 -3.41
N VAL A 193 15.71 12.14 -3.64
CA VAL A 193 15.11 11.42 -4.77
C VAL A 193 15.24 12.21 -6.06
N SER A 194 15.31 11.49 -7.17
CA SER A 194 15.41 12.08 -8.51
C SER A 194 14.02 12.31 -9.09
N LEU A 195 13.82 13.49 -9.70
CA LEU A 195 12.55 13.79 -10.37
C LEU A 195 12.37 12.95 -11.63
N GLY A 196 11.13 12.56 -11.92
CA GLY A 196 10.77 11.75 -13.08
C GLY A 196 11.31 10.32 -13.07
N GLN A 197 11.85 9.84 -11.94
CA GLN A 197 12.39 8.48 -11.77
C GLN A 197 11.61 7.68 -10.72
N TRP A 198 11.51 6.37 -10.91
CA TRP A 198 10.83 5.47 -9.97
C TRP A 198 11.70 5.14 -8.76
N HIS A 199 11.16 5.41 -7.58
CA HIS A 199 11.76 5.12 -6.29
C HIS A 199 10.96 4.07 -5.50
N GLU A 200 11.65 3.29 -4.69
CA GLU A 200 11.07 2.35 -3.73
C GLU A 200 11.29 2.85 -2.31
N LEU A 201 10.22 3.15 -1.58
CA LEU A 201 10.24 3.54 -0.18
C LEU A 201 9.83 2.38 0.70
N ARG A 202 10.54 2.21 1.82
CA ARG A 202 10.13 1.38 2.95
C ARG A 202 10.19 2.22 4.21
N VAL A 203 9.09 2.29 4.94
CA VAL A 203 9.08 2.86 6.28
C VAL A 203 8.45 1.87 7.23
N SER A 204 9.00 1.75 8.42
CA SER A 204 8.40 0.95 9.48
C SER A 204 8.44 1.71 10.80
N ARG A 205 7.49 1.41 11.67
CA ARG A 205 7.44 1.91 13.03
C ARG A 205 7.10 0.75 13.96
N THR A 206 7.90 0.59 15.01
CA THR A 206 7.63 -0.31 16.13
C THR A 206 7.69 0.50 17.42
N ALA A 207 6.55 0.63 18.09
CA ALA A 207 6.37 1.51 19.23
C ALA A 207 6.82 2.95 18.86
N LYS A 208 7.86 3.46 19.51
CA LYS A 208 8.39 4.80 19.25
C LYS A 208 9.46 4.84 18.18
N ASN A 209 10.01 3.68 17.79
CA ASN A 209 11.12 3.60 16.87
C ASN A 209 10.58 3.56 15.45
N GLY A 210 11.14 4.38 14.58
CA GLY A 210 10.86 4.35 13.15
C GLY A 210 12.12 4.10 12.35
N ILE A 211 11.95 3.52 11.17
CA ILE A 211 12.99 3.28 10.18
C ILE A 211 12.46 3.80 8.83
N LEU A 212 13.31 4.47 8.07
CA LEU A 212 13.05 4.88 6.70
C LEU A 212 14.19 4.42 5.81
N GLN A 213 13.85 3.86 4.65
CA GLN A 213 14.80 3.52 3.60
C GLN A 213 14.21 3.87 2.23
N VAL A 214 14.98 4.57 1.41
CA VAL A 214 14.67 4.86 0.02
C VAL A 214 15.65 4.12 -0.87
N ASP A 215 15.15 3.37 -1.84
CA ASP A 215 15.91 2.53 -2.76
C ASP A 215 16.94 1.65 -2.04
N LYS A 216 18.23 1.84 -2.35
CA LYS A 216 19.37 1.15 -1.74
C LYS A 216 20.16 2.07 -0.80
N GLN A 217 19.62 3.23 -0.46
CA GLN A 217 20.22 4.12 0.55
C GLN A 217 20.32 3.38 1.90
N ARG A 218 21.18 3.87 2.78
CA ARG A 218 21.25 3.33 4.14
C ARG A 218 19.92 3.57 4.86
N PRO A 219 19.41 2.58 5.62
CA PRO A 219 18.27 2.81 6.51
C PRO A 219 18.61 3.89 7.55
N VAL A 220 17.69 4.82 7.75
CA VAL A 220 17.78 5.88 8.76
C VAL A 220 16.77 5.58 9.85
N GLU A 221 17.21 5.65 11.10
CA GLU A 221 16.39 5.41 12.27
C GLU A 221 16.06 6.73 12.99
N GLY A 222 14.91 6.76 13.65
CA GLY A 222 14.59 7.83 14.59
C GLY A 222 13.53 7.39 15.58
N MET A 223 13.30 8.22 16.60
CA MET A 223 12.42 7.86 17.71
C MET A 223 11.52 9.02 18.08
N ALA A 224 10.25 8.71 18.39
CA ALA A 224 9.31 9.70 18.92
C ALA A 224 9.61 10.01 20.40
N GLU A 225 9.42 11.27 20.79
CA GLU A 225 9.68 11.72 22.15
C GLU A 225 8.59 11.27 23.14
N GLY A 226 8.96 11.22 24.42
CA GLY A 226 8.04 10.96 25.53
C GLY A 226 7.72 9.49 25.75
N ALA A 227 6.61 9.20 26.44
CA ALA A 227 6.30 7.90 27.02
C ALA A 227 5.39 7.01 26.17
N PHE A 228 4.56 7.59 25.29
CA PHE A 228 3.55 6.85 24.54
C PHE A 228 4.15 6.05 23.38
N THR A 229 3.74 4.80 23.25
CA THR A 229 4.21 3.86 22.22
C THR A 229 3.16 3.54 21.17
N GLN A 230 1.89 3.82 21.49
CA GLN A 230 0.77 3.54 20.62
C GLN A 230 0.42 4.78 19.81
N ILE A 231 0.00 4.56 18.57
CA ILE A 231 -0.55 5.60 17.72
C ILE A 231 -1.97 5.23 17.32
N LYS A 232 -2.90 6.15 17.53
CA LYS A 232 -4.26 6.02 17.00
C LYS A 232 -4.35 6.86 15.72
N CYS A 233 -4.99 6.33 14.69
CA CYS A 233 -5.34 7.08 13.50
C CYS A 233 -6.80 6.76 13.18
N SER A 234 -7.71 7.68 13.52
CA SER A 234 -9.14 7.54 13.26
C SER A 234 -9.56 8.00 11.87
N SER A 235 -8.72 8.79 11.19
CA SER A 235 -8.96 9.18 9.79
C SER A 235 -8.67 8.04 8.82
N GLU A 236 -9.17 8.18 7.58
CA GLU A 236 -8.68 7.39 6.45
C GLU A 236 -7.18 7.64 6.20
N ILE A 237 -6.59 6.81 5.33
CA ILE A 237 -5.26 7.02 4.78
C ILE A 237 -5.40 7.89 3.54
N TYR A 238 -4.97 9.14 3.62
CA TYR A 238 -4.90 10.06 2.48
C TYR A 238 -3.61 9.83 1.69
N ILE A 239 -3.71 9.82 0.36
CA ILE A 239 -2.61 9.53 -0.56
C ILE A 239 -2.49 10.65 -1.58
N GLY A 240 -1.27 11.16 -1.78
CA GLY A 240 -0.93 12.19 -2.76
C GLY A 240 -1.43 13.61 -2.46
N GLY A 241 -2.32 13.77 -1.49
CA GLY A 241 -2.85 15.06 -1.05
C GLY A 241 -3.80 14.89 0.14
N VAL A 242 -4.40 15.99 0.60
CA VAL A 242 -5.39 16.00 1.68
C VAL A 242 -6.59 16.89 1.30
N PRO A 243 -7.78 16.67 1.88
CA PRO A 243 -8.96 17.48 1.60
C PRO A 243 -8.81 18.96 1.98
N SER A 244 -8.09 19.24 3.08
CA SER A 244 -7.81 20.60 3.54
C SER A 244 -6.42 20.69 4.17
N TYR A 245 -5.56 21.54 3.60
CA TYR A 245 -4.21 21.79 4.09
C TYR A 245 -4.18 22.66 5.34
N ASP A 246 -5.24 23.41 5.63
CA ASP A 246 -5.35 24.19 6.87
C ASP A 246 -5.70 23.28 8.08
N ALA A 247 -6.21 22.07 7.83
CA ALA A 247 -6.68 21.14 8.86
C ALA A 247 -5.65 20.07 9.29
N VAL A 248 -4.48 20.00 8.63
CA VAL A 248 -3.45 19.02 8.97
C VAL A 248 -2.79 19.33 10.31
N LYS A 249 -2.25 18.31 11.01
CA LYS A 249 -1.50 18.53 12.24
C LYS A 249 -0.26 19.37 11.93
N LYS A 250 0.00 20.41 12.72
CA LYS A 250 1.09 21.40 12.48
C LYS A 250 2.48 20.78 12.29
N ASN A 251 2.76 19.67 12.98
CA ASN A 251 4.07 19.00 12.93
C ASN A 251 4.20 17.93 11.83
N SER A 252 3.14 17.71 11.05
CA SER A 252 3.10 16.69 9.98
C SER A 252 4.03 16.97 8.80
N GLY A 253 4.57 18.17 8.65
CA GLY A 253 5.39 18.53 7.49
C GLY A 253 4.60 18.65 6.18
N ILE A 254 3.27 18.52 6.21
CA ILE A 254 2.42 18.62 5.03
C ILE A 254 2.19 20.09 4.69
N ILE A 255 2.74 20.50 3.55
CA ILE A 255 2.65 21.88 3.07
C ILE A 255 2.11 21.99 1.64
N ARG A 256 2.23 20.93 0.84
CA ARG A 256 1.83 20.90 -0.58
C ARG A 256 1.33 19.52 -1.00
N PRO A 257 0.41 19.45 -1.99
CA PRO A 257 0.06 18.19 -2.65
C PRO A 257 1.26 17.60 -3.40
N PHE A 258 1.26 16.28 -3.52
CA PHE A 258 2.19 15.57 -4.39
C PHE A 258 1.80 15.75 -5.86
N SER A 259 2.83 15.88 -6.69
CA SER A 259 2.72 15.79 -8.15
C SER A 259 3.66 14.68 -8.60
N GLY A 260 3.10 13.68 -9.29
CA GLY A 260 3.82 12.46 -9.60
C GLY A 260 2.91 11.24 -9.65
N SER A 261 3.51 10.07 -9.88
CA SER A 261 2.79 8.81 -9.95
C SER A 261 3.04 7.96 -8.70
N ILE A 262 2.03 7.22 -8.23
CA ILE A 262 2.18 6.18 -7.21
C ILE A 262 1.68 4.87 -7.79
N GLN A 263 2.55 3.87 -7.87
CA GLN A 263 2.29 2.60 -8.55
C GLN A 263 1.92 1.46 -7.59
N LYS A 264 2.47 1.47 -6.37
CA LYS A 264 2.33 0.37 -5.41
C LYS A 264 2.28 0.95 -4.00
N ILE A 265 1.36 0.44 -3.18
CA ILE A 265 1.27 0.72 -1.75
C ILE A 265 1.01 -0.60 -1.04
N ILE A 266 1.87 -0.97 -0.11
CA ILE A 266 1.69 -2.11 0.79
C ILE A 266 1.66 -1.59 2.21
N LEU A 267 0.68 -2.04 2.99
CA LEU A 267 0.58 -1.82 4.43
C LEU A 267 0.59 -3.17 5.14
N ASN A 268 1.57 -3.41 6.01
CA ASN A 268 1.68 -4.63 6.80
C ASN A 268 1.55 -5.91 5.95
N ALA A 269 2.20 -5.93 4.78
CA ALA A 269 2.14 -7.00 3.78
C ALA A 269 0.81 -7.19 3.02
N ARG A 270 -0.23 -6.38 3.28
CA ARG A 270 -1.42 -6.29 2.43
C ARG A 270 -1.21 -5.25 1.34
N THR A 271 -1.54 -5.58 0.10
CA THR A 271 -1.52 -4.60 -0.98
C THR A 271 -2.76 -3.72 -0.90
N ILE A 272 -2.61 -2.41 -1.05
CA ILE A 272 -3.74 -1.49 -1.24
C ILE A 272 -3.99 -1.39 -2.75
N ASP A 273 -5.07 -2.00 -3.22
CA ASP A 273 -5.45 -2.03 -4.63
C ASP A 273 -6.11 -0.70 -5.02
N VAL A 274 -5.47 0.07 -5.90
CA VAL A 274 -5.96 1.39 -6.33
C VAL A 274 -7.33 1.37 -7.01
N LYS A 275 -7.78 0.22 -7.53
CA LYS A 275 -9.10 0.06 -8.16
C LYS A 275 -10.19 -0.30 -7.16
N GLN A 276 -9.84 -1.04 -6.11
CA GLN A 276 -10.81 -1.66 -5.20
C GLN A 276 -10.84 -1.02 -3.82
N ASP A 277 -9.69 -0.62 -3.29
CA ASP A 277 -9.56 -0.13 -1.92
C ASP A 277 -9.71 1.40 -1.81
N PHE A 278 -9.50 2.15 -2.89
CA PHE A 278 -9.76 3.59 -2.87
C PHE A 278 -11.27 3.85 -2.78
N THR A 279 -11.70 4.39 -1.63
CA THR A 279 -13.09 4.72 -1.33
C THR A 279 -13.47 6.11 -1.80
N PHE A 280 -12.48 7.00 -1.92
CA PHE A 280 -12.67 8.36 -2.39
C PHE A 280 -11.42 8.85 -3.15
N GLY A 281 -11.62 9.81 -4.04
CA GLY A 281 -10.53 10.45 -4.76
C GLY A 281 -10.99 11.65 -5.55
N ILE A 282 -10.08 12.59 -5.77
CA ILE A 282 -10.34 13.83 -6.48
C ILE A 282 -9.26 14.01 -7.55
N ASN A 283 -9.69 14.34 -8.77
CA ASN A 283 -8.83 14.73 -9.89
C ASN A 283 -7.69 13.74 -10.15
N LEU A 284 -7.96 12.44 -10.03
CA LEU A 284 -7.00 11.39 -10.36
C LEU A 284 -7.00 11.16 -11.87
N VAL A 285 -5.84 10.91 -12.44
CA VAL A 285 -5.69 10.43 -13.81
C VAL A 285 -4.72 9.25 -13.85
N ASN A 286 -4.62 8.58 -14.99
CA ASN A 286 -3.61 7.55 -15.17
C ASN A 286 -2.28 8.18 -15.60
N ALA A 287 -1.19 7.73 -14.99
CA ALA A 287 0.15 7.94 -15.51
C ALA A 287 0.31 7.18 -16.85
N ALA A 288 1.18 7.69 -17.73
CA ALA A 288 1.55 6.96 -18.95
C ALA A 288 2.25 5.64 -18.58
N HIS A 289 1.56 4.51 -18.76
CA HIS A 289 2.07 3.19 -18.40
C HIS A 289 1.34 2.08 -19.18
N PRO A 290 2.00 0.98 -19.58
CA PRO A 290 1.36 -0.08 -20.37
C PRO A 290 0.10 -0.70 -19.73
N CYS A 291 0.05 -0.86 -18.40
CA CYS A 291 -1.14 -1.40 -17.72
C CYS A 291 -2.42 -0.57 -17.91
N VAL A 292 -2.33 0.69 -18.36
CA VAL A 292 -3.51 1.54 -18.62
C VAL A 292 -4.32 0.99 -19.81
N SER A 293 -3.65 0.43 -20.82
CA SER A 293 -4.32 -0.20 -21.97
C SER A 293 -4.74 -1.64 -21.72
N SER A 294 -4.65 -2.13 -20.47
CA SER A 294 -5.01 -3.50 -20.07
C SER A 294 -4.40 -4.59 -20.98
N PRO A 295 -3.07 -4.71 -21.02
CA PRO A 295 -2.36 -5.51 -22.03
C PRO A 295 -2.46 -7.04 -21.80
N CYS A 296 -2.97 -7.49 -20.65
CA CYS A 296 -3.07 -8.91 -20.33
C CYS A 296 -4.39 -9.49 -20.85
N ALA A 297 -4.32 -10.46 -21.76
CA ALA A 297 -5.46 -11.14 -22.34
C ALA A 297 -6.13 -12.12 -21.36
N ASN A 298 -7.30 -12.63 -21.75
CA ASN A 298 -7.99 -13.76 -21.09
C ASN A 298 -8.25 -13.56 -19.59
N GLY A 299 -8.52 -12.32 -19.15
CA GLY A 299 -8.73 -12.01 -17.74
C GLY A 299 -7.45 -11.99 -16.90
N GLY A 300 -6.29 -11.91 -17.55
CA GLY A 300 -5.00 -11.69 -16.88
C GLY A 300 -4.95 -10.36 -16.14
N THR A 301 -4.22 -10.35 -15.03
CA THR A 301 -4.08 -9.16 -14.19
C THR A 301 -2.75 -8.48 -14.51
N CYS A 302 -2.77 -7.20 -14.92
CA CYS A 302 -1.54 -6.46 -15.19
C CYS A 302 -0.90 -5.99 -13.88
N ILE A 303 0.32 -6.47 -13.63
CA ILE A 303 1.13 -6.10 -12.47
C ILE A 303 2.18 -5.09 -12.94
N PRO A 304 2.04 -3.80 -12.58
CA PRO A 304 2.97 -2.79 -13.01
C PRO A 304 4.33 -2.92 -12.32
N LYS A 305 5.42 -2.63 -13.06
CA LYS A 305 6.82 -2.79 -12.65
C LYS A 305 7.66 -1.62 -13.16
N LYS A 306 7.63 -0.51 -12.44
CA LYS A 306 8.25 0.76 -12.85
C LYS A 306 7.73 1.16 -14.25
N ASP A 307 8.58 1.18 -15.27
CA ASP A 307 8.18 1.49 -16.66
C ASP A 307 7.71 0.27 -17.46
N SER A 308 7.81 -0.93 -16.88
CA SER A 308 7.44 -2.21 -17.47
C SER A 308 6.24 -2.83 -16.76
N TYR A 309 5.84 -4.03 -17.18
CA TYR A 309 4.77 -4.77 -16.53
C TYR A 309 4.97 -6.26 -16.69
N GLU A 310 4.29 -7.01 -15.83
CA GLU A 310 4.13 -8.45 -15.92
C GLU A 310 2.64 -8.79 -15.87
N CYS A 311 2.23 -9.88 -16.50
CA CYS A 311 0.87 -10.39 -16.34
C CYS A 311 0.83 -11.51 -15.29
N ASP A 312 -0.23 -11.51 -14.46
CA ASP A 312 -0.66 -12.63 -13.64
C ASP A 312 -1.72 -13.43 -14.41
N CYS A 313 -1.29 -14.51 -15.06
CA CYS A 313 -2.15 -15.30 -15.93
C CYS A 313 -3.05 -16.26 -15.13
N PRO A 314 -4.37 -16.32 -15.44
CA PRO A 314 -5.26 -17.31 -14.85
C PRO A 314 -4.86 -18.74 -15.25
N LEU A 315 -5.29 -19.71 -14.45
CA LEU A 315 -5.09 -21.13 -14.76
C LEU A 315 -5.62 -21.47 -16.17
N GLY A 316 -4.77 -22.14 -16.97
CA GLY A 316 -5.08 -22.49 -18.35
C GLY A 316 -4.61 -21.48 -19.40
N PHE A 317 -3.92 -20.40 -19.00
CA PHE A 317 -3.33 -19.42 -19.91
C PHE A 317 -1.86 -19.13 -19.56
N ASP A 318 -1.04 -18.90 -20.59
CA ASP A 318 0.39 -18.55 -20.46
C ASP A 318 0.79 -17.54 -21.57
N GLY A 319 2.07 -17.17 -21.60
CA GLY A 319 2.64 -16.15 -22.46
C GLY A 319 2.79 -14.82 -21.74
N GLN A 320 3.62 -13.95 -22.31
CA GLN A 320 3.91 -12.63 -21.73
C GLN A 320 2.65 -11.78 -21.47
N HIS A 321 1.58 -12.01 -22.24
CA HIS A 321 0.30 -11.31 -22.15
C HIS A 321 -0.86 -12.27 -21.88
N CYS A 322 -0.60 -13.48 -21.37
CA CYS A 322 -1.62 -14.51 -21.14
C CYS A 322 -2.42 -14.90 -22.41
N GLN A 323 -1.83 -14.69 -23.58
CA GLN A 323 -2.48 -14.86 -24.88
C GLN A 323 -2.44 -16.31 -25.39
N LYS A 324 -1.65 -17.19 -24.77
CA LYS A 324 -1.48 -18.57 -25.21
C LYS A 324 -2.43 -19.49 -24.47
N GLY A 325 -3.07 -20.34 -25.27
CA GLY A 325 -3.87 -21.49 -24.87
C GLY A 325 -5.31 -21.19 -24.49
N ASN A 326 -5.96 -22.23 -23.98
CA ASN A 326 -7.37 -22.27 -23.65
C ASN A 326 -7.53 -23.16 -22.41
N LYS A 327 -8.47 -22.79 -21.54
CA LYS A 327 -8.68 -23.37 -20.22
C LYS A 327 -8.76 -24.89 -20.22
N GLY A 328 -9.35 -25.53 -21.24
CA GLY A 328 -9.38 -27.01 -21.35
C GLY A 328 -8.09 -27.63 -21.90
N THR A 329 -7.53 -27.08 -22.97
CA THR A 329 -6.36 -27.68 -23.64
C THR A 329 -5.03 -27.48 -22.89
N ILE A 330 -4.86 -26.37 -22.16
CA ILE A 330 -3.62 -26.16 -21.37
C ILE A 330 -3.64 -26.99 -20.09
N THR A 331 -4.80 -27.14 -19.43
CA THR A 331 -4.87 -27.94 -18.20
C THR A 331 -4.54 -29.40 -18.47
N GLU A 332 -4.96 -29.93 -19.61
CA GLU A 332 -4.60 -31.27 -20.09
C GLU A 332 -3.11 -31.41 -20.45
N ALA A 333 -2.46 -30.31 -20.87
CA ALA A 333 -1.04 -30.30 -21.26
C ALA A 333 -0.06 -30.09 -20.09
N ILE A 334 -0.52 -29.58 -18.94
CA ILE A 334 0.32 -29.39 -17.75
C ILE A 334 0.29 -30.67 -16.92
N GLU A 335 1.18 -31.61 -17.26
CA GLU A 335 1.33 -32.86 -16.49
C GLU A 335 1.95 -32.59 -15.10
N ILE A 336 2.94 -31.70 -15.05
CA ILE A 336 3.62 -31.31 -13.80
C ILE A 336 3.66 -29.78 -13.71
N PRO A 337 2.96 -29.16 -12.74
CA PRO A 337 2.95 -27.70 -12.60
C PRO A 337 4.28 -27.16 -12.09
N GLN A 338 4.72 -26.07 -12.73
CA GLN A 338 5.80 -25.20 -12.31
C GLN A 338 5.23 -23.92 -11.69
N PHE A 339 5.83 -23.53 -10.56
CA PHE A 339 5.51 -22.35 -9.77
C PHE A 339 6.68 -21.37 -9.83
N ILE A 340 6.39 -20.07 -9.92
CA ILE A 340 7.38 -18.99 -10.06
C ILE A 340 7.43 -18.07 -8.84
N GLY A 341 7.02 -18.55 -7.66
CA GLY A 341 7.06 -17.83 -6.38
C GLY A 341 5.85 -16.93 -6.10
N ARG A 342 5.15 -16.49 -7.14
CA ARG A 342 3.82 -15.84 -7.07
C ARG A 342 2.69 -16.72 -7.64
N SER A 343 3.02 -17.95 -8.05
CA SER A 343 2.06 -18.91 -8.56
C SER A 343 1.33 -19.62 -7.42
N TYR A 344 0.11 -20.06 -7.68
CA TYR A 344 -0.63 -20.91 -6.76
C TYR A 344 -1.73 -21.70 -7.46
N LEU A 345 -2.14 -22.80 -6.85
CA LEU A 345 -3.36 -23.55 -7.17
C LEU A 345 -4.26 -23.55 -5.94
N THR A 346 -5.57 -23.43 -6.13
CA THR A 346 -6.58 -23.46 -5.06
C THR A 346 -7.55 -24.62 -5.26
N TYR A 347 -7.92 -25.28 -4.17
CA TYR A 347 -8.91 -26.36 -4.16
C TYR A 347 -9.97 -26.06 -3.11
N ASP A 348 -11.23 -26.09 -3.51
CA ASP A 348 -12.42 -25.85 -2.69
C ASP A 348 -13.33 -27.09 -2.58
N ASN A 349 -12.99 -28.18 -3.28
CA ASN A 349 -13.79 -29.40 -3.30
C ASN A 349 -13.91 -29.99 -1.87
N PRO A 350 -15.14 -30.18 -1.33
CA PRO A 350 -15.36 -30.70 0.02
C PRO A 350 -14.65 -32.04 0.30
N ASP A 351 -14.48 -32.90 -0.70
CA ASP A 351 -13.78 -34.17 -0.58
C ASP A 351 -12.27 -33.99 -0.39
N ILE A 352 -11.67 -32.99 -1.03
CA ILE A 352 -10.26 -32.61 -0.79
C ILE A 352 -10.15 -31.96 0.60
N LEU A 353 -11.02 -31.00 0.88
CA LEU A 353 -10.99 -30.21 2.11
C LEU A 353 -11.16 -31.09 3.37
N LYS A 354 -12.09 -32.05 3.39
CA LYS A 354 -12.28 -32.91 4.57
C LYS A 354 -11.06 -33.78 4.92
N ARG A 355 -10.18 -34.05 3.94
CA ARG A 355 -8.95 -34.87 4.11
C ARG A 355 -7.77 -34.09 4.69
N VAL A 356 -7.81 -32.76 4.61
CA VAL A 356 -6.82 -31.84 5.18
C VAL A 356 -7.40 -31.09 6.40
N SER A 357 -8.44 -31.66 7.03
CA SER A 357 -9.14 -31.14 8.21
C SER A 357 -9.35 -32.25 9.25
N GLY A 358 -9.94 -31.93 10.39
CA GLY A 358 -10.40 -32.93 11.37
C GLY A 358 -9.27 -33.49 12.24
N SER A 359 -9.35 -34.76 12.64
CA SER A 359 -8.39 -35.36 13.58
C SER A 359 -7.16 -35.96 12.92
N ARG A 360 -7.23 -36.29 11.63
CA ARG A 360 -6.16 -36.98 10.91
C ARG A 360 -5.90 -36.33 9.57
N THR A 361 -4.63 -36.22 9.22
CA THR A 361 -4.21 -35.68 7.94
C THR A 361 -3.00 -36.47 7.46
N ASN A 362 -3.00 -36.86 6.20
CA ASN A 362 -1.88 -37.54 5.56
C ASN A 362 -1.66 -36.90 4.19
N VAL A 363 -0.51 -36.26 4.01
CA VAL A 363 -0.13 -35.57 2.80
C VAL A 363 1.17 -36.20 2.29
N PHE A 364 1.15 -36.63 1.05
CA PHE A 364 2.32 -37.00 0.30
C PHE A 364 2.43 -36.07 -0.91
N MET A 365 3.63 -35.56 -1.18
CA MET A 365 3.93 -34.85 -2.42
C MET A 365 5.41 -35.00 -2.79
N ARG A 366 5.70 -34.76 -4.06
CA ARG A 366 7.06 -34.57 -4.55
C ARG A 366 7.26 -33.11 -4.90
N PHE A 367 8.41 -32.55 -4.55
CA PHE A 367 8.78 -31.19 -4.93
C PHE A 367 10.20 -31.13 -5.46
N LYS A 368 10.49 -30.10 -6.26
CA LYS A 368 11.83 -29.76 -6.76
C LYS A 368 12.00 -28.25 -6.76
N THR A 369 13.10 -27.75 -6.21
CA THR A 369 13.41 -26.31 -6.19
C THR A 369 14.90 -26.05 -6.07
N THR A 370 15.33 -24.83 -6.43
CA THR A 370 16.66 -24.28 -6.14
C THR A 370 16.62 -23.16 -5.09
N MET A 371 15.43 -22.83 -4.57
CA MET A 371 15.24 -21.79 -3.56
C MET A 371 15.22 -22.40 -2.16
N LYS A 372 15.82 -21.69 -1.20
CA LYS A 372 15.83 -22.09 0.21
C LYS A 372 14.52 -21.84 0.94
N ASP A 373 13.68 -20.96 0.40
CA ASP A 373 12.40 -20.55 0.98
C ASP A 373 11.28 -20.68 -0.03
N GLY A 374 10.14 -21.21 0.39
CA GLY A 374 8.96 -21.33 -0.44
C GLY A 374 7.84 -22.12 0.20
N LEU A 375 6.63 -21.56 0.18
CA LEU A 375 5.43 -22.25 0.62
C LEU A 375 5.03 -23.37 -0.37
N LEU A 376 4.86 -24.60 0.13
CA LEU A 376 4.41 -25.75 -0.67
C LEU A 376 2.91 -26.00 -0.53
N MET A 377 2.39 -25.93 0.69
CA MET A 377 0.99 -26.18 1.00
C MET A 377 0.55 -25.28 2.15
N TRP A 378 -0.62 -24.67 2.03
CA TRP A 378 -1.26 -23.91 3.09
C TRP A 378 -2.74 -24.19 3.18
N ARG A 379 -3.23 -24.34 4.40
CA ARG A 379 -4.63 -24.20 4.73
C ARG A 379 -4.76 -23.69 6.15
N GLY A 380 -5.53 -22.64 6.36
CA GLY A 380 -5.72 -22.04 7.67
C GLY A 380 -6.69 -20.88 7.61
N ASP A 381 -7.15 -20.43 8.78
CA ASP A 381 -8.02 -19.26 8.86
C ASP A 381 -7.29 -18.01 8.33
N SER A 382 -8.05 -17.13 7.68
CA SER A 382 -7.51 -15.92 7.05
C SER A 382 -8.38 -14.70 7.42
N PRO A 383 -7.82 -13.65 8.07
CA PRO A 383 -6.43 -13.52 8.52
C PRO A 383 -6.10 -14.44 9.71
N MET A 384 -4.87 -14.94 9.75
CA MET A 384 -4.42 -15.87 10.80
C MET A 384 -4.23 -15.13 12.14
N ARG A 385 -4.98 -15.55 13.17
CA ARG A 385 -4.81 -15.11 14.57
C ARG A 385 -3.86 -16.05 15.31
N HIS A 386 -3.36 -15.66 16.49
CA HIS A 386 -2.42 -16.49 17.25
C HIS A 386 -2.92 -17.91 17.55
N ASN A 387 -4.22 -18.06 17.78
CA ASN A 387 -4.88 -19.35 18.02
C ASN A 387 -5.69 -19.84 16.82
N SER A 388 -5.45 -19.29 15.62
CA SER A 388 -6.11 -19.80 14.41
C SER A 388 -5.58 -21.19 14.07
N ASP A 389 -6.50 -22.03 13.63
CA ASP A 389 -6.16 -23.35 13.14
C ASP A 389 -5.51 -23.21 11.77
N PHE A 390 -4.40 -23.92 11.56
CA PHE A 390 -3.75 -24.00 10.27
C PHE A 390 -2.93 -25.27 10.14
N ILE A 391 -2.59 -25.61 8.91
CA ILE A 391 -1.64 -26.65 8.55
C ILE A 391 -0.84 -26.20 7.31
N SER A 392 0.47 -26.40 7.36
CA SER A 392 1.36 -25.94 6.30
C SER A 392 2.55 -26.86 6.09
N LEU A 393 3.02 -26.89 4.84
CA LEU A 393 4.29 -27.46 4.43
C LEU A 393 5.05 -26.41 3.64
N GLY A 394 6.34 -26.27 3.90
CA GLY A 394 7.18 -25.33 3.16
C GLY A 394 8.66 -25.49 3.47
N LEU A 395 9.46 -24.73 2.75
CA LEU A 395 10.89 -24.59 2.98
C LEU A 395 11.17 -23.26 3.68
N GLN A 396 12.06 -23.31 4.68
CA GLN A 396 12.59 -22.14 5.35
C GLN A 396 14.08 -22.35 5.61
N ASP A 397 14.93 -21.42 5.14
CA ASP A 397 16.39 -21.50 5.25
C ASP A 397 16.99 -22.82 4.73
N GLY A 398 16.31 -23.47 3.76
CA GLY A 398 16.69 -24.74 3.17
C GLY A 398 16.20 -25.99 3.92
N ALA A 399 15.61 -25.84 5.10
CA ALA A 399 14.99 -26.93 5.85
C ALA A 399 13.51 -27.10 5.46
N LEU A 400 13.01 -28.34 5.47
CA LEU A 400 11.60 -28.60 5.27
C LEU A 400 10.85 -28.53 6.61
N ILE A 401 9.80 -27.72 6.65
CA ILE A 401 8.99 -27.47 7.83
C ILE A 401 7.56 -28.01 7.60
N PHE A 402 7.12 -28.90 8.49
CA PHE A 402 5.72 -29.26 8.64
C PHE A 402 5.17 -28.59 9.91
N SER A 403 4.22 -27.67 9.73
CA SER A 403 3.70 -26.85 10.82
C SER A 403 2.18 -26.91 10.90
N TYR A 404 1.63 -26.89 12.11
CA TYR A 404 0.18 -26.82 12.31
C TYR A 404 -0.17 -26.25 13.69
N ASN A 405 -1.34 -25.64 13.80
CA ASN A 405 -1.94 -25.18 15.04
C ASN A 405 -3.38 -25.72 15.14
N LEU A 406 -3.76 -26.12 16.35
CA LEU A 406 -5.09 -26.66 16.68
C LEU A 406 -5.79 -25.76 17.73
N GLY A 407 -5.41 -24.48 17.78
CA GLY A 407 -5.94 -23.48 18.70
C GLY A 407 -5.26 -23.39 20.06
N SER A 408 -4.17 -24.11 20.29
CA SER A 408 -3.44 -24.11 21.57
C SER A 408 -1.94 -23.84 21.45
N GLY A 409 -1.47 -23.50 20.25
CA GLY A 409 -0.07 -23.21 19.92
C GLY A 409 0.45 -24.07 18.78
N ILE A 410 1.53 -23.59 18.17
CA ILE A 410 2.08 -24.12 16.93
C ILE A 410 2.98 -25.33 17.21
N ALA A 411 2.75 -26.44 16.51
CA ALA A 411 3.74 -27.49 16.31
C ALA A 411 4.55 -27.17 15.05
N SER A 412 5.88 -27.20 15.14
CA SER A 412 6.78 -27.08 13.99
C SER A 412 7.75 -28.25 13.98
N ILE A 413 7.72 -29.05 12.92
CA ILE A 413 8.57 -30.23 12.75
C ILE A 413 9.50 -29.97 11.59
N MET A 414 10.77 -29.79 11.90
CA MET A 414 11.82 -29.44 10.96
C MET A 414 12.63 -30.67 10.55
N VAL A 415 12.93 -30.77 9.25
CA VAL A 415 13.93 -31.69 8.71
C VAL A 415 14.99 -30.87 8.01
N ASN A 416 16.25 -31.01 8.43
CA ASN A 416 17.38 -30.39 7.76
C ASN A 416 17.89 -31.32 6.65
N GLY A 417 18.23 -30.75 5.50
CA GLY A 417 18.74 -31.50 4.36
C GLY A 417 19.07 -30.58 3.19
N SER A 418 19.54 -31.16 2.09
CA SER A 418 19.83 -30.42 0.85
C SER A 418 18.60 -30.45 -0.07
N PHE A 419 17.54 -29.73 0.30
CA PHE A 419 16.25 -29.76 -0.42
C PHE A 419 16.10 -28.70 -1.52
N SER A 420 17.12 -27.86 -1.68
CA SER A 420 17.19 -26.78 -2.67
C SER A 420 18.25 -27.06 -3.75
N ASP A 421 18.49 -28.34 -4.03
CA ASP A 421 19.55 -28.81 -4.95
C ASP A 421 19.08 -28.95 -6.42
N GLY A 422 17.83 -28.57 -6.71
CA GLY A 422 17.23 -28.73 -8.04
C GLY A 422 16.85 -30.16 -8.40
N ARG A 423 16.82 -31.09 -7.44
CA ARG A 423 16.37 -32.48 -7.63
C ARG A 423 14.98 -32.69 -7.01
N TRP A 424 14.40 -33.85 -7.32
CA TRP A 424 13.10 -34.24 -6.76
C TRP A 424 13.27 -34.83 -5.37
N HIS A 425 12.52 -34.29 -4.42
CA HIS A 425 12.41 -34.80 -3.06
C HIS A 425 10.99 -35.30 -2.82
N ARG A 426 10.86 -36.35 -2.01
CA ARG A 426 9.58 -36.93 -1.58
C ARG A 426 9.33 -36.53 -0.13
N VAL A 427 8.21 -35.87 0.14
CA VAL A 427 7.79 -35.54 1.51
C VAL A 427 6.51 -36.29 1.84
N LYS A 428 6.48 -36.89 3.03
CA LYS A 428 5.28 -37.46 3.66
C LYS A 428 5.08 -36.82 5.02
N ALA A 429 3.97 -36.10 5.17
CA ALA A 429 3.56 -35.47 6.41
C ALA A 429 2.27 -36.12 6.92
N VAL A 430 2.29 -36.56 8.17
CA VAL A 430 1.16 -37.24 8.81
C VAL A 430 0.88 -36.56 10.14
N ARG A 431 -0.39 -36.30 10.43
CA ARG A 431 -0.87 -35.82 11.71
C ARG A 431 -1.98 -36.74 12.22
N ASP A 432 -1.88 -37.17 13.47
CA ASP A 432 -2.94 -37.87 14.21
C ASP A 432 -3.17 -37.17 15.55
N GLY A 433 -4.26 -36.40 15.62
CA GLY A 433 -4.53 -35.49 16.72
C GLY A 433 -3.44 -34.44 16.85
N GLN A 434 -2.79 -34.43 18.01
CA GLN A 434 -1.70 -33.51 18.32
C GLN A 434 -0.36 -33.95 17.74
N SER A 435 -0.19 -35.23 17.48
CA SER A 435 1.09 -35.79 17.08
C SER A 435 1.27 -35.67 15.57
N GLY A 436 2.41 -35.15 15.16
CA GLY A 436 2.82 -35.01 13.77
C GLY A 436 4.07 -35.83 13.49
N LYS A 437 4.21 -36.28 12.26
CA LYS A 437 5.38 -36.98 11.74
C LYS A 437 5.64 -36.48 10.33
N VAL A 438 6.88 -36.12 10.03
CA VAL A 438 7.33 -35.79 8.68
C VAL A 438 8.49 -36.70 8.30
N THR A 439 8.56 -37.07 7.04
CA THR A 439 9.66 -37.85 6.46
C THR A 439 9.98 -37.25 5.10
N VAL A 440 11.26 -36.98 4.86
CA VAL A 440 11.75 -36.41 3.60
C VAL A 440 12.84 -37.31 3.08
N ASP A 441 12.61 -37.88 1.89
CA ASP A 441 13.46 -38.92 1.31
C ASP A 441 13.87 -39.97 2.35
N ASP A 442 15.18 -40.18 2.51
CA ASP A 442 15.79 -41.14 3.43
C ASP A 442 16.44 -40.46 4.65
N TYR A 443 16.11 -39.19 4.93
CA TYR A 443 16.63 -38.42 6.10
C TYR A 443 16.06 -38.86 7.45
N GLY A 444 15.27 -39.94 7.46
CA GLY A 444 14.57 -40.45 8.62
C GLY A 444 13.33 -39.63 8.98
N ALA A 445 12.51 -40.21 9.87
CA ALA A 445 11.30 -39.54 10.31
C ALA A 445 11.57 -38.61 11.50
N ARG A 446 10.98 -37.42 11.46
CA ARG A 446 10.93 -36.48 12.59
C ARG A 446 9.50 -36.40 13.10
N THR A 447 9.35 -36.29 14.41
CA THR A 447 8.06 -36.18 15.07
C THR A 447 8.01 -34.93 15.92
N GLY A 448 6.80 -34.44 16.15
CA GLY A 448 6.53 -33.34 17.05
C GLY A 448 5.08 -33.38 17.50
N LYS A 449 4.72 -32.49 18.41
CA LYS A 449 3.39 -32.47 19.00
C LYS A 449 2.95 -31.05 19.27
N SER A 450 1.69 -30.72 18.92
CA SER A 450 1.12 -29.43 19.29
C SER A 450 0.81 -29.38 20.79
N PRO A 451 1.03 -28.24 21.45
CA PRO A 451 0.70 -28.06 22.86
C PRO A 451 -0.82 -28.11 23.13
N GLY A 452 -1.18 -28.17 24.42
CA GLY A 452 -2.56 -28.14 24.89
C GLY A 452 -3.28 -29.50 24.83
N LYS A 453 -4.61 -29.48 24.69
CA LYS A 453 -5.47 -30.68 24.63
C LYS A 453 -6.25 -30.82 23.32
N MET A 454 -6.25 -29.78 22.47
CA MET A 454 -6.98 -29.78 21.20
C MET A 454 -6.37 -30.80 20.23
N ARG A 455 -7.22 -31.53 19.51
CA ARG A 455 -6.83 -32.61 18.57
C ARG A 455 -7.40 -32.44 17.16
N GLN A 456 -8.45 -31.64 17.01
CA GLN A 456 -9.12 -31.41 15.75
C GLN A 456 -8.60 -30.14 15.10
N LEU A 457 -8.49 -30.18 13.79
CA LEU A 457 -8.14 -29.06 12.93
C LEU A 457 -9.43 -28.53 12.30
N ASN A 458 -9.92 -27.40 12.79
CA ASN A 458 -11.18 -26.77 12.44
C ASN A 458 -10.91 -25.53 11.60
N ILE A 459 -10.76 -25.72 10.29
CA ILE A 459 -10.43 -24.64 9.36
C ILE A 459 -11.57 -24.48 8.35
N ASN A 460 -11.97 -23.23 8.14
CA ASN A 460 -12.86 -22.85 7.06
C ASN A 460 -12.05 -22.10 5.99
N GLY A 461 -11.96 -22.66 4.79
CA GLY A 461 -11.19 -22.08 3.69
C GLY A 461 -10.54 -23.13 2.79
N ASP A 462 -10.04 -22.64 1.65
CA ASP A 462 -9.48 -23.44 0.56
C ASP A 462 -8.12 -24.03 0.91
N LEU A 463 -7.74 -25.08 0.19
CA LEU A 463 -6.38 -25.59 0.18
C LEU A 463 -5.57 -24.85 -0.90
N TYR A 464 -4.43 -24.30 -0.52
CA TYR A 464 -3.49 -23.65 -1.41
C TYR A 464 -2.24 -24.52 -1.61
N VAL A 465 -1.79 -24.64 -2.86
CA VAL A 465 -0.58 -25.39 -3.23
C VAL A 465 0.37 -24.49 -4.03
N GLY A 466 1.65 -24.53 -3.67
CA GLY A 466 2.76 -23.79 -4.29
C GLY A 466 2.83 -22.30 -3.95
N GLY A 467 1.81 -21.71 -3.34
CA GLY A 467 1.77 -20.30 -2.96
C GLY A 467 0.35 -19.84 -2.65
N MET A 468 0.15 -18.54 -2.47
CA MET A 468 -1.16 -17.89 -2.41
C MET A 468 -1.01 -16.37 -2.65
N LYS A 469 -2.12 -15.63 -2.75
CA LYS A 469 -2.08 -14.16 -2.71
C LYS A 469 -1.69 -13.71 -1.30
N GLU A 470 -0.90 -12.64 -1.18
CA GLU A 470 -0.53 -12.02 0.12
C GLU A 470 0.03 -13.00 1.17
N ILE A 471 0.94 -13.90 0.75
CA ILE A 471 1.50 -15.01 1.56
C ILE A 471 1.97 -14.54 2.95
N ALA A 472 2.70 -13.43 3.02
CA ALA A 472 3.21 -12.92 4.28
C ALA A 472 2.10 -12.50 5.26
N LEU A 473 0.96 -12.01 4.75
CA LEU A 473 -0.20 -11.68 5.58
C LEU A 473 -0.87 -12.96 6.11
N HIS A 474 -1.20 -13.89 5.22
CA HIS A 474 -1.95 -15.10 5.57
C HIS A 474 -1.15 -16.08 6.42
N THR A 475 0.18 -16.06 6.33
CA THR A 475 1.07 -16.96 7.08
C THR A 475 1.72 -16.29 8.29
N ASN A 476 1.30 -15.07 8.66
CA ASN A 476 1.93 -14.27 9.71
C ASN A 476 3.47 -14.20 9.55
N ARG A 477 3.91 -13.93 8.33
CA ARG A 477 5.32 -13.86 7.88
C ARG A 477 6.13 -15.14 8.07
N GLN A 478 5.50 -16.28 8.34
CA GLN A 478 6.19 -17.58 8.29
C GLN A 478 6.77 -17.86 6.90
N TYR A 479 6.06 -17.41 5.85
CA TYR A 479 6.52 -17.48 4.47
C TYR A 479 6.37 -16.13 3.79
N MET A 480 7.38 -15.73 3.01
CA MET A 480 7.38 -14.47 2.27
C MET A 480 7.12 -14.64 0.77
N ARG A 481 7.19 -15.89 0.27
CA ARG A 481 7.01 -16.25 -1.14
C ARG A 481 6.48 -17.67 -1.29
N GLY A 482 5.88 -17.93 -2.44
CA GLY A 482 5.53 -19.28 -2.87
C GLY A 482 6.75 -20.05 -3.34
N LEU A 483 6.54 -21.30 -3.71
CA LEU A 483 7.53 -22.14 -4.36
C LEU A 483 7.98 -21.53 -5.69
N VAL A 484 9.31 -21.50 -5.90
CA VAL A 484 9.92 -21.38 -7.23
C VAL A 484 10.44 -22.76 -7.60
N GLY A 485 9.71 -23.52 -8.40
CA GLY A 485 9.97 -24.95 -8.56
C GLY A 485 8.78 -25.73 -9.08
N CYS A 486 8.75 -27.03 -8.83
CA CYS A 486 7.69 -27.90 -9.31
C CYS A 486 7.12 -28.77 -8.19
N ILE A 487 5.84 -29.12 -8.29
CA ILE A 487 5.17 -30.07 -7.41
C ILE A 487 4.57 -31.18 -8.29
N SER A 488 4.72 -32.43 -7.87
CA SER A 488 4.06 -33.57 -8.51
C SER A 488 3.56 -34.58 -7.47
N HIS A 489 2.68 -35.49 -7.89
CA HIS A 489 2.20 -36.61 -7.07
C HIS A 489 1.62 -36.19 -5.71
N LEU A 490 0.64 -35.29 -5.69
CA LEU A 490 -0.08 -34.91 -4.47
C LEU A 490 -1.11 -35.99 -4.12
N THR A 491 -0.94 -36.62 -2.95
CA THR A 491 -1.86 -37.64 -2.43
C THR A 491 -2.31 -37.26 -1.03
N LEU A 492 -3.62 -37.30 -0.79
CA LEU A 492 -4.26 -37.09 0.51
C LEU A 492 -4.81 -38.40 1.07
N SER A 493 -4.86 -38.53 2.40
CA SER A 493 -5.45 -39.70 3.10
C SER A 493 -4.90 -41.07 2.68
N THR A 494 -3.68 -41.12 2.11
CA THR A 494 -2.97 -42.30 1.56
C THR A 494 -3.42 -42.82 0.20
N ASP A 495 -4.66 -42.58 -0.21
CA ASP A 495 -5.29 -43.20 -1.38
C ASP A 495 -5.92 -42.20 -2.36
N TYR A 496 -6.08 -40.94 -1.95
CA TYR A 496 -6.75 -39.92 -2.76
C TYR A 496 -5.71 -39.10 -3.53
N HIS A 497 -5.46 -39.50 -4.79
CA HIS A 497 -4.57 -38.79 -5.70
C HIS A 497 -5.27 -37.56 -6.28
N ILE A 498 -4.61 -36.41 -6.19
CA ILE A 498 -5.09 -35.14 -6.75
C ILE A 498 -4.42 -34.92 -8.10
N SER A 499 -5.23 -34.74 -9.14
CA SER A 499 -4.78 -34.17 -10.40
C SER A 499 -4.54 -32.67 -10.18
N LEU A 500 -3.28 -32.28 -9.99
CA LEU A 500 -2.93 -30.95 -9.48
C LEU A 500 -3.60 -29.82 -10.29
N VAL A 501 -3.68 -29.94 -11.61
CA VAL A 501 -4.22 -28.89 -12.47
C VAL A 501 -5.71 -29.09 -12.75
N GLU A 502 -6.17 -30.32 -12.98
CA GLU A 502 -7.57 -30.59 -13.35
C GLU A 502 -8.53 -30.45 -12.15
N ASP A 503 -8.10 -30.87 -10.96
CA ASP A 503 -8.92 -30.78 -9.75
C ASP A 503 -8.90 -29.37 -9.12
N ALA A 504 -8.03 -28.48 -9.60
CA ALA A 504 -7.90 -27.13 -9.06
C ALA A 504 -9.09 -26.26 -9.46
N ALA A 505 -9.71 -25.61 -8.48
CA ALA A 505 -10.79 -24.66 -8.70
C ALA A 505 -10.28 -23.40 -9.42
N ASN A 506 -9.05 -22.96 -9.09
CA ASN A 506 -8.40 -21.81 -9.69
C ASN A 506 -6.87 -21.91 -9.55
N GLY A 507 -6.16 -21.00 -10.23
CA GLY A 507 -4.73 -20.84 -10.08
C GLY A 507 -4.20 -19.60 -10.80
N LYS A 508 -2.96 -19.26 -10.49
CA LYS A 508 -2.23 -18.16 -11.14
C LYS A 508 -0.83 -18.60 -11.54
N ASN A 509 -0.40 -18.19 -12.74
CA ASN A 509 0.95 -18.36 -13.27
C ASN A 509 1.46 -19.80 -13.21
N ILE A 510 0.64 -20.75 -13.64
CA ILE A 510 1.00 -22.18 -13.61
C ILE A 510 1.51 -22.58 -14.99
N ASN A 511 2.79 -22.95 -15.04
CA ASN A 511 3.47 -23.38 -16.26
C ASN A 511 3.77 -24.88 -16.21
N THR A 512 4.26 -25.46 -17.31
CA THR A 512 4.72 -26.86 -17.32
C THR A 512 6.16 -26.97 -16.83
N CYS A 513 6.40 -27.82 -15.84
CA CYS A 513 7.73 -28.15 -15.35
C CYS A 513 8.52 -28.94 -16.41
N GLY A 514 9.68 -28.44 -16.84
CA GLY A 514 10.63 -29.21 -17.65
C GLY A 514 10.76 -28.82 -19.13
N THR A 515 10.42 -27.60 -19.54
CA THR A 515 10.77 -27.06 -20.88
C THR A 515 11.68 -25.84 -20.82
N LYS A 516 12.79 -25.96 -20.07
CA LYS A 516 14.05 -25.23 -20.33
C LYS A 516 15.22 -25.87 -19.61
#